data_AF-A0A920J6K2-F1
#
_entry.id   AF-A0A920J6K2-F1
#
_cell.length_a   1.000
_cell.length_b   1.000
_cell.length_c   1.000
_cell.angle_alpha   90.00
_cell.angle_beta   90.00
_cell.angle_gamma   90.00
#
_symmetry.space_group_name_H-M   'P 1'
#
loop_
_entity.id
_entity.type
_entity.pdbx_description
1 polymer ?
#
loop_
_entity_poly.entity_id
_entity_poly.type
_entity_poly.pdbx_seq_one_letter_code
_entity_poly.pdbx_strand_id
1 'polypeptide(L)' 'MTPGLGAAAGLVILSTMKELPITLLISPLGFSTLATRIFSSFEDAFVTEAGILALVLVLISFFLTWFLIIRKADHF' A
#
# COMPACT_ATOMS: atom_id res chain seq x y z
N MET A 1 13.45 -22.45 -1.51
CA MET A 1 12.09 -22.33 -0.91
C MET A 1 11.92 -21.03 -0.12
N THR A 2 12.87 -20.67 0.75
CA THR A 2 12.85 -19.43 1.56
C THR A 2 12.67 -18.09 0.80
N PRO A 3 13.25 -17.84 -0.40
CA PRO A 3 13.03 -16.56 -1.10
C PRO A 3 11.60 -16.39 -1.62
N GLY A 4 10.97 -17.46 -2.11
CA GLY A 4 9.58 -17.44 -2.59
C GLY A 4 8.57 -17.17 -1.48
N LEU A 5 8.83 -17.71 -0.28
CA LEU A 5 7.98 -17.44 0.90
C LEU A 5 8.02 -15.97 1.32
N GLY A 6 9.21 -15.35 1.28
CA GLY A 6 9.38 -13.93 1.60
C GLY A 6 8.69 -13.01 0.60
N ALA A 7 8.77 -13.32 -0.70
CA ALA A 7 8.07 -12.59 -1.75
C ALA A 7 6.55 -12.73 -1.59
N ALA A 8 6.04 -13.95 -1.35
CA ALA A 8 4.62 -14.19 -1.13
C ALA A 8 4.08 -13.43 0.09
N ALA A 9 4.79 -13.47 1.22
CA ALA A 9 4.42 -12.71 2.42
C ALA A 9 4.38 -11.19 2.16
N GLY A 10 5.39 -10.65 1.46
CA GLY A 10 5.44 -9.24 1.10
C GLY A 10 4.29 -8.81 0.19
N LEU A 11 3.94 -9.63 -0.80
CA LEU A 11 2.82 -9.36 -1.71
C LEU A 11 1.45 -9.42 -1.00
N VAL A 12 1.26 -10.39 -0.10
CA VAL A 12 0.01 -10.50 0.69
C VAL A 12 -0.16 -9.28 1.61
N ILE A 13 0.91 -8.83 2.28
CA ILE A 13 0.89 -7.61 3.09
C ILE A 13 0.54 -6.40 2.22
N LEU A 14 1.20 -6.26 1.07
CA LEU A 14 0.94 -5.15 0.15
C LEU A 14 -0.50 -5.15 -0.37
N SER A 15 -1.05 -6.33 -0.67
CA SER A 15 -2.43 -6.50 -1.14
C SER A 15 -3.42 -6.07 -0.05
N THR A 16 -3.27 -6.62 1.16
CA THR A 16 -4.16 -6.32 2.28
C THR A 16 -4.13 -4.84 2.69
N MET A 17 -2.98 -4.18 2.64
CA MET A 17 -2.87 -2.74 2.93
C MET A 17 -3.62 -1.84 1.92
N LYS A 18 -3.91 -2.33 0.72
CA LYS A 18 -4.60 -1.58 -0.35
C LYS A 18 -6.11 -1.88 -0.44
N GLU A 19 -6.62 -2.84 0.35
CA GLU A 19 -8.03 -3.21 0.39
C GLU A 19 -8.85 -2.14 1.13
N LEU A 20 -9.23 -1.10 0.38
CA LEU A 20 -10.03 0.01 0.88
C LEU A 20 -11.40 -0.41 1.45
N PRO A 21 -12.21 -1.27 0.80
CA PRO A 21 -13.59 -1.54 1.26
C PRO A 21 -13.61 -2.18 2.65
N ILE A 22 -12.77 -3.20 2.87
CA ILE A 22 -12.65 -3.86 4.17
C ILE A 22 -12.14 -2.87 5.21
N THR A 23 -11.11 -2.09 4.86
CA THR A 23 -10.54 -1.09 5.78
C THR A 23 -11.59 -0.08 6.25
N LEU A 24 -12.47 0.39 5.36
CA LEU A 24 -13.56 1.31 5.72
C LEU A 24 -14.63 0.64 6.59
N LEU A 25 -14.95 -0.64 6.35
CA LEU A 25 -15.97 -1.38 7.11
C LEU A 25 -15.55 -1.66 8.56
N ILE A 26 -14.25 -1.91 8.80
CA ILE A 26 -13.72 -2.22 10.13
C ILE A 26 -12.83 -1.10 10.70
N SER A 27 -12.91 0.11 10.15
CA SER A 27 -12.06 1.22 10.56
C SER A 27 -12.31 1.59 12.03
N PRO A 28 -11.28 1.57 12.90
CA PRO A 28 -11.44 2.03 14.27
C PRO A 28 -11.63 3.55 14.32
N LEU A 29 -12.40 4.02 15.30
CA LEU A 29 -12.69 5.44 15.48
C LEU A 29 -11.41 6.23 15.77
N GLY A 30 -11.21 7.33 15.04
CA GLY A 30 -10.04 8.22 15.22
C GLY A 30 -8.75 7.73 14.54
N PHE A 31 -8.79 6.64 13.77
CA PHE A 31 -7.65 6.17 12.99
C PHE A 31 -7.92 6.29 11.49
N SER A 32 -7.04 6.98 10.77
CA SER A 32 -7.07 7.05 9.31
C SER A 32 -5.78 6.46 8.74
N THR A 33 -5.94 5.53 7.80
CA THR A 33 -4.83 5.02 6.99
C THR A 33 -4.59 5.93 5.79
N LEU A 34 -3.40 5.85 5.19
CA LEU A 34 -3.08 6.60 3.98
C LEU A 34 -4.09 6.32 2.85
N ALA A 35 -4.55 5.07 2.72
CA ALA A 35 -5.58 4.68 1.75
C ALA A 35 -6.93 5.36 2.03
N THR A 36 -7.38 5.37 3.29
CA THR A 36 -8.64 6.05 3.66
C THR A 36 -8.56 7.56 3.48
N ARG A 37 -7.38 8.17 3.68
CA ARG A 37 -7.19 9.61 3.48
C ARG A 37 -7.17 9.99 2.00
N ILE A 38 -6.52 9.21 1.15
CA ILE A 38 -6.58 9.40 -0.31
C ILE A 38 -8.03 9.34 -0.80
N PHE A 39 -8.78 8.34 -0.32
CA PHE A 39 -10.19 8.16 -0.68
C PHE A 39 -11.05 9.32 -0.19
N SER A 40 -10.94 9.73 1.08
CA SER A 40 -11.67 10.88 1.63
C SER A 40 -11.36 12.17 0.89
N SER A 41 -10.08 12.49 0.63
CA SER A 41 -9.70 13.68 -0.14
C SER A 41 -10.25 13.66 -1.56
N PHE A 42 -10.39 12.48 -2.17
CA PHE A 42 -11.02 12.34 -3.48
C PHE A 42 -12.54 12.56 -3.41
N GLU A 43 -13.23 12.00 -2.41
CA GLU A 43 -14.66 12.23 -2.16
C GLU A 43 -14.97 13.71 -1.87
N ASP A 44 -14.09 14.40 -1.15
CA ASP A 44 -14.19 15.83 -0.84
C ASP A 44 -13.80 16.75 -2.02
N ALA A 45 -13.59 16.19 -3.21
CA ALA A 45 -13.17 16.88 -4.44
C ALA A 45 -11.79 17.59 -4.36
N PHE A 46 -10.95 17.27 -3.37
CA PHE A 46 -9.56 17.71 -3.28
C PHE A 46 -8.63 16.81 -4.11
N VAL A 47 -8.84 16.81 -5.44
CA VAL A 47 -8.14 15.90 -6.38
C VAL A 47 -6.62 16.10 -6.37
N THR A 48 -6.14 17.32 -6.20
CA THR A 48 -4.70 17.60 -6.12
C THR A 48 -4.04 16.98 -4.89
N GLU A 49 -4.68 17.10 -3.72
CA GLU A 49 -4.18 16.48 -2.49
C GLU A 49 -4.23 14.95 -2.59
N ALA A 50 -5.37 14.41 -3.03
CA ALA A 50 -5.54 12.97 -3.24
C ALA A 50 -4.47 12.42 -4.21
N GLY A 51 -4.18 13.15 -5.29
CA GLY A 51 -3.15 12.78 -6.27
C GLY A 51 -1.74 12.75 -5.67
N ILE A 52 -1.36 13.75 -4.87
CA ILE A 52 -0.05 13.78 -4.20
C ILE A 52 0.06 12.61 -3.21
N LEU A 53 -0.96 12.37 -2.39
CA LEU A 53 -0.97 11.27 -1.42
C LEU A 53 -0.89 9.89 -2.11
N ALA A 54 -1.61 9.72 -3.22
CA ALA A 54 -1.54 8.50 -4.03
C ALA A 54 -0.15 8.27 -4.62
N LEU A 55 0.51 9.33 -5.09
CA LEU A 55 1.87 9.25 -5.64
C LEU A 55 2.88 8.83 -4.56
N VAL A 56 2.76 9.35 -3.33
CA VAL A 56 3.58 8.91 -2.19
C VAL A 56 3.37 7.42 -1.89
N LEU A 57 2.11 6.96 -1.87
CA LEU A 57 1.78 5.54 -1.63
C LEU A 57 2.40 4.62 -2.70
N VAL A 58 2.37 5.03 -3.97
CA VAL A 58 2.96 4.29 -5.09
C VAL A 58 4.49 4.24 -4.95
N LEU A 59 5.15 5.35 -4.62
CA LEU A 59 6.60 5.37 -4.41
C LEU A 59 7.04 4.43 -3.28
N ILE A 60 6.35 4.47 -2.13
CA ILE A 60 6.66 3.57 -1.00
C ILE A 60 6.48 2.10 -1.41
N SER A 61 5.38 1.80 -2.11
CA SER A 61 5.11 0.44 -2.61
C SER A 61 6.18 -0.03 -3.58
N PHE A 62 6.65 0.86 -4.46
CA PHE A 62 7.73 0.57 -5.41
C PHE A 62 9.04 0.25 -4.69
N PHE A 63 9.47 1.10 -3.75
CA PHE A 63 10.70 0.87 -2.98
C PHE A 63 10.67 -0.43 -2.18
N LEU A 64 9.54 -0.71 -1.53
CA LEU A 64 9.36 -1.94 -0.75
C LEU A 64 9.43 -3.19 -1.63
N THR A 65 8.74 -3.17 -2.77
CA THR A 65 8.72 -4.27 -3.75
C THR A 65 10.10 -4.48 -4.36
N TRP A 66 10.76 -3.41 -4.78
CA TRP A 66 12.12 -3.44 -5.32
C TRP A 66 13.11 -4.06 -4.32
N PHE A 67 13.07 -3.61 -3.07
CA PHE A 67 13.98 -4.07 -2.02
C PHE A 67 13.73 -5.53 -1.61
N LEU A 68 12.46 -5.91 -1.41
CA LEU A 68 12.12 -7.25 -0.90
C LEU A 68 12.13 -8.33 -1.99
N ILE A 69 11.71 -7.99 -3.21
CA ILE A 69 11.46 -8.98 -4.27
C ILE A 69 12.60 -8.97 -5.29
N ILE A 70 12.90 -7.81 -5.89
CA ILE A 70 13.83 -7.74 -7.03
C ILE A 70 15.28 -7.95 -6.56
N ARG A 71 15.71 -7.26 -5.50
CA ARG A 71 17.07 -7.42 -4.96
C ARG A 71 17.40 -8.83 -4.45
N LYS A 72 16.39 -9.60 -4.04
CA LYS A 72 16.56 -10.99 -3.59
C LYS A 72 16.57 -11.98 -4.74
N ALA A 73 15.98 -11.65 -5.89
CA ALA A 73 16.01 -12.49 -7.09
C ALA A 73 17.40 -12.50 -7.76
N ASP A 74 18.12 -11.37 -7.71
CA ASP A 74 19.44 -11.22 -8.35
C ASP A 74 20.59 -11.96 -7.63
N HIS A 75 20.35 -12.48 -6.42
CA HIS A 75 21.34 -13.17 -5.60
C HIS A 75 21.19 -14.72 -5.60
N PHE A 76 20.42 -15.30 -6.53
CA PHE A 76 20.28 -16.75 -6.74
C PHE A 76 20.87 -17.20 -8.06
#